data_AF-A0A7B4XKQ3-F1
#
_entry.id   AF-A0A7B4XKQ3-F1
#
_cell.length_a   1.000
_cell.length_b   1.000
_cell.length_c   1.000
_cell.angle_alpha   90.00
_cell.angle_beta   90.00
_cell.angle_gamma   90.00
#
_symmetry.space_group_name_H-M   'P 1'
#
loop_
_entity.id
_entity.type
_entity.pdbx_description
1 polymer ?
#
loop_
_entity_poly.entity_id
_entity_poly.type
_entity_poly.pdbx_seq_one_letter_code
_entity_poly.pdbx_strand_id
1 'polypeptide(L)'
;MVKLMKKNTDDGAKIYTPLTLKLYDWWVLGVSNRLAWGCPTKEHLLPHFLEHLGNNHLDIGVGTGFYLTHVPESSLISLMDLNEASLNAASTRAGESKIKHKISHDVF
;
A
#
# COMPACT_ATOMS: atom_id res chain seq x y z
N MET A 1 -0.98 -20.32 -33.97
CA MET A 1 -1.28 -18.95 -33.51
C MET A 1 -1.89 -19.05 -32.11
N VAL A 2 -1.08 -18.93 -31.05
CA VAL A 2 -1.56 -19.05 -29.66
C VAL A 2 -2.08 -17.68 -29.25
N LYS A 3 -3.37 -17.61 -28.88
CA LYS A 3 -4.01 -16.41 -28.38
C LYS A 3 -3.43 -16.11 -26.99
N LEU A 4 -2.60 -15.06 -26.87
CA LEU A 4 -2.20 -14.55 -25.55
C LEU A 4 -3.47 -14.14 -24.80
N MET A 5 -3.82 -14.89 -23.76
CA MET A 5 -4.76 -14.42 -22.74
C MET A 5 -4.08 -13.28 -21.99
N LYS A 6 -4.48 -12.03 -22.28
CA LYS A 6 -4.25 -10.92 -21.35
C LYS A 6 -5.05 -11.22 -20.08
N LYS A 7 -4.35 -11.49 -18.99
CA LYS A 7 -4.94 -11.59 -17.65
C LYS A 7 -5.38 -10.18 -17.29
N ASN A 8 -6.68 -9.90 -17.32
CA ASN A 8 -7.21 -8.61 -16.88
C ASN A 8 -7.10 -8.54 -15.35
N THR A 9 -6.01 -7.99 -14.86
CA THR A 9 -5.76 -7.69 -13.43
C THR A 9 -6.47 -6.42 -12.95
N ASP A 10 -7.25 -5.77 -13.83
CA ASP A 10 -7.87 -4.46 -13.60
C ASP A 10 -9.08 -4.46 -12.64
N ASP A 11 -9.70 -5.63 -12.38
CA ASP A 11 -10.96 -5.68 -11.63
C ASP A 11 -10.77 -5.51 -10.11
N GLY A 12 -9.58 -5.81 -9.57
CA GLY A 12 -9.22 -5.53 -8.17
C GLY A 12 -8.90 -4.04 -7.90
N ALA A 13 -8.73 -3.24 -8.97
CA ALA A 13 -8.29 -1.85 -8.92
C ALA A 13 -9.44 -0.84 -9.19
N LYS A 14 -10.69 -1.29 -9.33
CA LYS A 14 -11.83 -0.42 -9.62
C LYS A 14 -12.67 -0.16 -8.38
N ILE A 15 -12.39 0.96 -7.72
CA ILE A 15 -13.31 2.06 -7.31
C ILE A 15 -12.62 2.87 -6.19
N TYR A 16 -11.90 3.92 -6.59
CA TYR A 16 -11.17 4.80 -5.66
C TYR A 16 -11.74 6.23 -5.69
N THR A 17 -12.79 6.46 -4.91
CA THR A 17 -13.12 7.81 -4.43
C THR A 17 -12.43 8.01 -3.07
N PRO A 18 -12.10 9.24 -2.65
CA PRO A 18 -11.51 9.48 -1.34
C PRO A 18 -12.33 8.91 -0.16
N LEU A 19 -13.65 8.82 -0.33
CA LEU A 19 -14.56 8.22 0.66
C LEU A 19 -14.46 6.69 0.67
N THR A 20 -14.39 6.04 -0.50
CA THR A 20 -14.22 4.58 -0.57
C THR A 20 -12.87 4.14 -0.05
N LEU A 21 -11.80 4.92 -0.26
CA LEU A 21 -10.48 4.68 0.30
C LEU A 21 -10.48 4.72 1.84
N LYS A 22 -11.13 5.70 2.46
CA LYS A 22 -11.23 5.80 3.93
C LYS A 22 -12.07 4.68 4.54
N LEU A 23 -13.18 4.32 3.90
CA LEU A 23 -14.02 3.20 4.32
C LEU A 23 -13.27 1.87 4.20
N TYR A 24 -12.50 1.71 3.13
CA TYR A 24 -11.67 0.52 2.90
C TYR A 24 -10.58 0.38 3.95
N ASP A 25 -9.85 1.46 4.25
CA ASP A 25 -8.88 1.49 5.35
C ASP A 25 -9.52 1.09 6.68
N TRP A 26 -10.65 1.70 7.03
CA TRP A 26 -11.31 1.41 8.30
C TRP A 26 -11.75 -0.06 8.39
N TRP A 27 -12.31 -0.60 7.30
CA TRP A 27 -12.73 -1.99 7.24
C TRP A 27 -11.54 -2.95 7.32
N VAL A 28 -10.54 -2.79 6.45
CA VAL A 28 -9.41 -3.72 6.39
C VAL A 28 -8.56 -3.62 7.66
N LEU A 29 -8.14 -2.41 8.01
CA LEU A 29 -7.20 -2.19 9.11
C LEU A 29 -7.87 -2.32 10.48
N GLY A 30 -9.15 -1.97 10.59
CA GLY A 30 -9.89 -1.99 11.84
C GLY A 30 -10.65 -3.29 12.11
N VAL A 31 -11.28 -3.87 11.08
CA VAL A 31 -12.18 -5.02 11.21
C VAL A 31 -11.51 -6.30 10.70
N SER A 32 -11.07 -6.33 9.44
CA SER A 32 -10.51 -7.55 8.83
C SER A 32 -9.26 -8.03 9.53
N ASN A 33 -8.26 -7.16 9.71
CA ASN A 33 -7.00 -7.50 10.37
C ASN A 33 -7.23 -8.02 11.79
N ARG A 34 -8.17 -7.42 12.53
CA ARG A 34 -8.47 -7.83 13.90
C ARG A 34 -9.31 -9.10 13.99
N LEU A 35 -10.40 -9.19 13.25
CA LEU A 35 -11.41 -10.24 13.44
C LEU A 35 -11.19 -11.46 12.53
N ALA A 36 -10.82 -11.25 11.26
CA ALA A 36 -10.59 -12.34 10.33
C ALA A 36 -9.18 -12.93 10.50
N TRP A 37 -8.18 -12.07 10.65
CA TRP A 37 -6.77 -12.47 10.75
C TRP A 37 -6.24 -12.59 12.19
N GLY A 38 -7.00 -12.11 13.19
CA GLY A 38 -6.57 -12.16 14.59
C GLY A 38 -5.36 -11.26 14.91
N CYS A 39 -4.98 -10.36 14.02
CA CYS A 39 -3.78 -9.53 14.10
C CYS A 39 -4.13 -8.04 14.00
N PRO A 40 -4.58 -7.40 15.11
CA PRO A 40 -4.97 -5.99 15.10
C PRO A 40 -3.85 -5.05 14.60
N THR A 41 -4.21 -4.15 13.68
CA THR A 41 -3.26 -3.26 13.00
C THR A 41 -2.46 -2.38 13.97
N LYS A 42 -3.12 -1.78 14.96
CA LYS A 42 -2.48 -0.86 15.89
C LYS A 42 -1.58 -1.55 16.91
N GLU A 43 -1.93 -2.78 17.28
CA GLU A 43 -1.27 -3.52 18.36
C GLU A 43 -0.07 -4.33 17.85
N HIS A 44 -0.13 -4.82 16.60
CA HIS A 44 0.89 -5.72 16.06
C HIS A 44 1.45 -5.27 14.73
N LEU A 45 0.61 -5.03 13.71
CA LEU A 45 1.11 -4.79 12.34
C LEU A 45 1.88 -3.47 12.20
N LEU A 46 1.35 -2.37 12.74
CA LEU A 46 2.01 -1.07 12.65
C LEU A 46 3.32 -1.02 13.45
N PRO A 47 3.38 -1.49 14.72
CA PRO A 47 4.65 -1.62 15.43
C PRO A 47 5.67 -2.48 14.66
N HIS A 48 5.24 -3.62 14.14
CA HIS A 48 6.12 -4.49 13.37
C HIS A 48 6.66 -3.82 12.10
N PHE A 49 5.81 -3.09 11.37
CA PHE A 49 6.23 -2.30 10.21
C PHE A 49 7.29 -1.27 10.57
N LEU A 50 7.08 -0.51 11.66
CA LEU A 50 8.00 0.54 12.09
C LEU A 50 9.31 -0.01 12.66
N GLU A 51 9.28 -1.15 13.33
CA GLU A 51 10.47 -1.82 13.86
C GLU A 51 11.43 -2.26 12.74
N HIS A 52 10.89 -2.68 11.59
CA HIS A 52 11.67 -3.19 10.46
C HIS A 52 11.83 -2.15 9.34
N LEU A 53 11.42 -0.92 9.59
CA LEU A 53 11.57 0.19 8.65
C LEU A 53 13.05 0.61 8.56
N GLY A 54 13.58 0.61 7.34
CA GLY A 54 14.92 1.12 7.06
C GLY A 54 14.93 2.62 6.70
N ASN A 55 16.12 3.23 6.74
CA ASN A 55 16.31 4.62 6.26
C ASN A 55 16.09 4.76 4.74
N ASN A 56 16.25 3.68 3.98
CA ASN A 56 15.94 3.59 2.56
C ASN A 56 15.13 2.31 2.36
N HIS A 57 13.81 2.44 2.24
CA HIS A 57 12.87 1.33 2.34
C HIS A 57 12.05 1.20 1.05
N LEU A 58 11.85 -0.03 0.58
CA LEU A 58 10.96 -0.36 -0.51
C LEU A 58 9.69 -1.00 0.07
N ASP A 59 8.56 -0.33 -0.12
CA ASP A 59 7.24 -0.87 0.25
C ASP A 59 6.59 -1.49 -0.99
N ILE A 60 6.16 -2.76 -0.87
CA ILE A 60 5.63 -3.57 -1.98
C ILE A 60 4.17 -3.90 -1.69
N GLY A 61 3.28 -3.59 -2.63
CA GLY A 61 1.83 -3.71 -2.42
C GLY A 61 1.32 -2.59 -1.51
N VAL A 62 1.65 -1.36 -1.88
CA VAL A 62 1.52 -0.15 -1.03
C VAL A 62 0.07 0.21 -0.69
N GLY A 63 -0.89 -0.28 -1.48
CA GLY A 63 -2.32 -0.03 -1.26
C GLY A 63 -2.63 1.45 -1.13
N THR A 64 -3.21 1.86 0.00
CA THR A 64 -3.56 3.27 0.28
C THR A 64 -2.42 4.07 0.94
N GLY A 65 -1.28 3.44 1.22
CA GLY A 65 -0.14 4.05 1.92
C GLY A 65 -0.36 4.29 3.42
N PHE A 66 -1.29 3.60 4.07
CA PHE A 66 -1.59 3.81 5.51
C PHE A 66 -0.34 3.69 6.41
N TYR A 67 0.47 2.66 6.25
CA TYR A 67 1.67 2.47 7.08
C TYR A 67 2.70 3.58 6.87
N LEU A 68 2.80 4.07 5.63
CA LEU A 68 3.73 5.13 5.23
C LEU A 68 3.46 6.48 5.92
N THR A 69 2.25 6.72 6.43
CA THR A 69 1.96 7.97 7.17
C THR A 69 2.64 8.03 8.54
N HIS A 70 3.21 6.92 9.01
CA HIS A 70 3.88 6.80 10.30
C HIS A 70 5.41 6.76 10.17
N VAL A 71 5.92 6.80 8.93
CA VAL A 71 7.34 6.77 8.61
C VAL A 71 8.00 8.12 8.97
N PRO A 72 9.19 8.12 9.59
CA PRO A 72 9.95 9.34 9.86
C PRO A 72 10.25 10.15 8.59
N GLU A 73 10.26 11.48 8.69
CA GLU A 73 10.60 12.38 7.57
C GLU A 73 12.00 12.14 7.00
N SER A 74 12.92 11.58 7.79
CA SER A 74 14.29 11.27 7.36
C SER A 74 14.40 10.03 6.48
N SER A 75 13.36 9.21 6.37
CA SER A 75 13.37 7.98 5.59
C SER A 75 13.07 8.25 4.12
N LEU A 76 13.82 7.59 3.24
CA LEU A 76 13.59 7.58 1.79
C LEU A 76 12.77 6.35 1.43
N ILE A 77 11.63 6.55 0.78
CA ILE A 77 10.68 5.49 0.47
C ILE A 77 10.61 5.28 -1.04
N SER A 78 10.77 4.03 -1.47
CA SER A 78 10.42 3.58 -2.81
C SER A 78 9.12 2.79 -2.74
N LEU A 79 8.25 2.97 -3.73
CA LEU A 79 6.94 2.34 -3.81
C LEU A 79 6.93 1.35 -4.98
N MET A 80 6.40 0.16 -4.75
CA MET A 80 6.13 -0.81 -5.81
C MET A 80 4.74 -1.39 -5.69
N ASP A 81 3.98 -1.34 -6.78
CA ASP A 81 2.64 -1.91 -6.85
C ASP A 81 2.30 -2.15 -8.33
N LEU A 82 1.48 -3.15 -8.62
CA LEU A 82 0.98 -3.38 -9.99
C LEU A 82 0.00 -2.27 -10.41
N ASN A 83 -0.64 -1.61 -9.44
CA ASN A 83 -1.67 -0.60 -9.67
C ASN A 83 -1.13 0.83 -9.50
N GLU A 84 -1.10 1.59 -10.59
CA GLU A 84 -0.74 3.01 -10.61
C GLU A 84 -1.60 3.88 -9.69
N ALA A 85 -2.88 3.54 -9.48
CA ALA A 85 -3.74 4.27 -8.56
C ALA A 85 -3.27 4.09 -7.11
N SER A 86 -2.83 2.90 -6.72
CA SER A 86 -2.23 2.64 -5.40
C SER A 86 -0.93 3.42 -5.24
N LEU A 87 -0.04 3.39 -6.24
CA LEU A 87 1.22 4.15 -6.22
C LEU A 87 0.98 5.65 -6.01
N ASN A 88 0.00 6.22 -6.71
CA ASN A 88 -0.34 7.63 -6.57
C ASN A 88 -0.99 7.94 -5.21
N ALA A 89 -1.96 7.13 -4.77
CA ALA A 89 -2.61 7.31 -3.48
C ALA A 89 -1.61 7.23 -2.32
N ALA A 90 -0.74 6.22 -2.33
CA ALA A 90 0.29 6.03 -1.31
C ALA A 90 1.32 7.16 -1.32
N SER A 91 1.80 7.57 -2.50
CA SER A 91 2.73 8.69 -2.66
C SER A 91 2.16 9.99 -2.10
N THR A 92 0.94 10.35 -2.48
CA THR A 92 0.28 11.56 -1.99
C THR A 92 0.06 11.50 -0.48
N ARG A 93 -0.35 10.35 0.06
CA ARG A 93 -0.63 10.20 1.50
C ARG A 93 0.64 10.19 2.36
N ALA A 94 1.71 9.57 1.88
CA ALA A 94 3.00 9.50 2.56
C ALA A 94 3.74 10.85 2.59
N GLY A 95 3.45 11.73 1.62
CA GLY A 95 4.16 12.97 1.38
C GLY A 95 5.23 12.78 0.31
N GLU A 96 5.06 13.45 -0.82
CA GLU A 96 5.90 13.25 -2.02
C GLU A 96 7.39 13.55 -1.80
N SER A 97 7.72 14.41 -0.83
CA SER A 97 9.11 14.74 -0.47
C SER A 97 9.93 13.54 0.01
N LYS A 98 9.27 12.49 0.51
CA LYS A 98 9.93 11.24 0.98
C LYS A 98 10.07 10.21 -0.13
N ILE A 99 9.36 10.39 -1.24
CA ILE A 99 9.24 9.36 -2.28
C ILE A 99 10.41 9.46 -3.24
N LYS A 100 11.24 8.43 -3.24
CA LYS A 100 12.40 8.30 -4.11
C LYS A 100 12.04 7.73 -5.48
N HIS A 101 11.25 6.65 -5.50
CA HIS A 101 10.85 5.96 -6.73
C HIS A 101 9.42 5.44 -6.61
N LYS A 102 8.71 5.39 -7.75
CA LYS A 102 7.46 4.66 -7.94
C LYS A 102 7.65 3.65 -9.07
N ILE A 103 7.40 2.38 -8.79
CA ILE A 103 7.71 1.28 -9.69
C ILE A 103 6.42 0.50 -9.93
N SER A 104 5.88 0.57 -11.15
CA SER A 104 4.81 -0.32 -11.57
C SER A 104 5.39 -1.65 -12.01
N HIS A 105 5.13 -2.70 -11.22
CA HIS A 105 5.66 -4.03 -11.48
C HIS A 105 4.76 -5.12 -10.90
N ASP A 106 4.59 -6.20 -11.68
CA ASP A 106 4.02 -7.44 -11.17
C ASP A 106 5.14 -8.26 -10.54
N VAL A 107 5.03 -8.55 -9.25
CA VAL A 107 6.06 -9.26 -8.47
C VAL A 107 6.01 -10.78 -8.74
N PHE A 108 4.97 -11.27 -9.42
CA PHE A 108 4.74 -12.69 -9.70
C PHE A 108 4.82 -13.08 -11.17
#